data_AF-A0AAX2UJA3-F1
#
_entry.id   AF-A0AAX2UJA3-F1
#
_cell.length_a   1.000
_cell.length_b   1.000
_cell.length_c   1.000
_cell.angle_alpha   90.00
_cell.angle_beta   90.00
_cell.angle_gamma   90.00
#
_symmetry.space_group_name_H-M   'P 1'
#
loop_
_entity.id
_entity.type
_entity.pdbx_description
1 polymer ?
#
loop_
_entity_poly.entity_id
_entity_poly.type
_entity_poly.pdbx_seq_one_letter_code
_entity_poly.pdbx_strand_id
1 'polypeptide(L)'
;MSKKEKRNIYNVSFNEKNSTPINAELEAIENIIIDYVVHYIKGWHNERRDKGRGAEHIKLHLEKGSEGEINLEELLNLGNSIREYLKIFKEPFDDGRGGKVFEWENDEGVRFRIATDKIKGEGLIPPLSPFDEIIITFYSDRNLNEKMEFKNPKVREYYENKEIKQEQIKTMQEAVKK
;
A
#
# COMPACT_ATOMS: atom_id res chain seq x y z
N MET A 1 0.48 10.75 10.46
CA MET A 1 1.66 10.84 9.56
C MET A 1 2.41 12.16 9.75
N SER A 2 3.75 12.16 9.74
CA SER A 2 4.55 13.39 9.87
C SER A 2 4.59 14.20 8.56
N LYS A 3 4.61 15.54 8.65
CA LYS A 3 4.80 16.44 7.48
C LYS A 3 6.09 16.12 6.70
N LYS A 4 7.11 15.61 7.39
CA LYS A 4 8.42 15.24 6.81
C LYS A 4 8.30 14.02 5.89
N GLU A 5 7.53 12.99 6.28
CA GLU A 5 7.31 11.78 5.48
C GLU A 5 6.58 12.12 4.16
N LYS A 6 5.46 12.87 4.24
CA LYS A 6 4.75 13.36 3.03
C LYS A 6 5.68 14.11 2.08
N ARG A 7 6.46 15.06 2.60
CA ARG A 7 7.43 15.82 1.79
C ARG A 7 8.49 14.92 1.16
N ASN A 8 8.96 13.90 1.88
CA ASN A 8 9.94 12.97 1.38
C ASN A 8 9.39 12.10 0.24
N ILE A 9 8.17 11.57 0.38
CA ILE A 9 7.47 10.82 -0.68
C ILE A 9 7.30 11.72 -1.90
N TYR A 10 6.76 12.94 -1.71
CA TYR A 10 6.63 13.93 -2.78
C TYR A 10 7.96 14.19 -3.50
N ASN A 11 9.04 14.40 -2.74
CA ASN A 11 10.35 14.66 -3.32
C ASN A 11 10.91 13.47 -4.12
N VAL A 12 10.60 12.23 -3.72
CA VAL A 12 10.95 11.05 -4.50
C VAL A 12 10.12 10.99 -5.78
N SER A 13 8.81 11.22 -5.69
CA SER A 13 7.94 11.17 -6.86
C SER A 13 8.26 12.27 -7.87
N PHE A 14 8.32 13.53 -7.44
CA PHE A 14 8.29 14.69 -8.34
C PHE A 14 9.58 15.51 -8.40
N ASN A 15 10.54 15.29 -7.51
CA ASN A 15 11.81 16.02 -7.46
C ASN A 15 13.02 15.07 -7.62
N GLU A 16 14.23 15.57 -7.31
CA GLU A 16 15.51 14.86 -7.54
C GLU A 16 15.88 13.84 -6.45
N LYS A 17 14.99 13.53 -5.50
CA LYS A 17 15.31 12.60 -4.41
C LYS A 17 15.22 11.15 -4.91
N ASN A 18 16.26 10.35 -4.67
CA ASN A 18 16.32 8.97 -5.17
C ASN A 18 15.50 7.96 -4.36
N SER A 19 15.40 8.14 -3.04
CA SER A 19 14.66 7.22 -2.18
C SER A 19 14.30 7.84 -0.84
N THR A 20 13.34 7.22 -0.14
CA THR A 20 13.05 7.50 1.26
C THR A 20 12.59 6.21 1.94
N PRO A 21 13.02 5.95 3.18
CA PRO A 21 12.42 4.89 3.97
C PRO A 21 10.99 5.29 4.37
N ILE A 22 10.14 4.29 4.45
CA ILE A 22 8.82 4.32 5.08
C ILE A 22 8.93 3.40 6.28
N ASN A 23 9.18 4.00 7.44
CA ASN A 23 9.26 3.26 8.69
C ASN A 23 7.84 3.01 9.19
N ALA A 24 7.50 1.74 9.31
CA ALA A 24 6.27 1.31 9.94
C ALA A 24 6.43 1.09 11.45
N GLU A 25 7.46 1.71 12.06
CA GLU A 25 7.71 1.69 13.49
C GLU A 25 6.42 2.09 14.23
N LEU A 26 5.83 1.09 14.87
CA LEU A 26 4.67 1.21 15.74
C LEU A 26 5.16 0.94 17.14
N GLU A 27 5.36 2.00 17.92
CA GLU A 27 5.43 1.86 19.38
C GLU A 27 4.01 1.54 19.87
N ALA A 28 3.74 0.31 20.29
CA ALA A 28 2.42 -0.03 20.83
C ALA A 28 2.46 -1.04 21.98
N ILE A 29 2.13 -0.52 23.18
CA ILE A 29 1.16 -0.97 24.20
C ILE A 29 1.30 -2.39 24.81
N GLU A 30 1.91 -3.37 24.13
CA GLU A 30 2.06 -4.76 24.57
C GLU A 30 3.46 -5.36 24.26
N ASN A 31 4.53 -4.55 24.30
CA ASN A 31 5.93 -4.97 24.08
C ASN A 31 6.29 -5.55 22.68
N ILE A 32 5.38 -5.53 21.68
CA ILE A 32 5.71 -5.93 20.31
C ILE A 32 6.14 -4.69 19.53
N ILE A 33 7.45 -4.56 19.29
CA ILE A 33 8.01 -3.59 18.34
C ILE A 33 7.79 -4.15 16.94
N ILE A 34 6.90 -3.54 16.15
CA ILE A 34 6.81 -3.82 14.72
C ILE A 34 7.83 -2.90 14.04
N ASP A 35 9.04 -3.40 13.85
CA ASP A 35 10.05 -2.76 13.01
C ASP A 35 9.98 -3.35 11.61
N TYR A 36 9.28 -2.65 10.72
CA TYR A 36 9.18 -3.01 9.33
C TYR A 36 9.45 -1.76 8.48
N VAL A 37 10.50 -1.83 7.66
CA VAL A 37 10.97 -0.73 6.83
C VAL A 37 10.82 -1.11 5.37
N VAL A 38 10.03 -0.32 4.64
CA VAL A 38 9.95 -0.41 3.18
C VAL A 38 10.54 0.84 2.57
N HIS A 39 11.28 0.69 1.48
CA HIS A 39 11.84 1.80 0.76
C HIS A 39 10.94 2.23 -0.40
N TYR A 40 10.53 3.49 -0.38
CA TYR A 40 9.92 4.15 -1.53
C TYR A 40 11.02 4.79 -2.36
N ILE A 41 11.27 4.23 -3.54
CA ILE A 41 12.36 4.61 -4.42
C ILE A 41 11.84 5.35 -5.65
N LYS A 42 12.70 6.14 -6.30
CA LYS A 42 12.42 6.79 -7.58
C LYS A 42 12.01 5.76 -8.63
N GLY A 43 12.82 4.70 -8.76
CA GLY A 43 12.51 3.57 -9.62
C GLY A 43 12.54 3.93 -11.11
N TRP A 44 11.80 3.17 -11.92
CA TRP A 44 11.74 3.33 -13.37
C TRP A 44 10.44 2.72 -13.92
N HIS A 45 10.05 3.14 -15.12
CA HIS A 45 8.99 2.50 -15.90
C HIS A 45 9.48 2.28 -17.35
N ASN A 46 9.14 1.13 -17.93
CA ASN A 46 9.40 0.78 -19.32
C ASN A 46 8.07 0.61 -20.05
N GLU A 47 7.70 1.64 -20.80
CA GLU A 47 6.42 1.74 -21.51
C GLU A 47 6.18 0.57 -22.47
N ARG A 48 7.24 0.07 -23.13
CA ARG A 48 7.12 -1.02 -24.11
C ARG A 48 6.77 -2.36 -23.49
N ARG A 49 7.16 -2.58 -22.24
CA ARG A 49 6.94 -3.86 -21.55
C ARG A 49 5.87 -3.77 -20.48
N ASP A 50 5.36 -2.57 -20.22
CA ASP A 50 4.54 -2.24 -19.07
C ASP A 50 5.11 -2.84 -17.78
N LYS A 51 6.40 -2.54 -17.54
CA LYS A 51 7.12 -3.01 -16.35
C LYS A 51 7.80 -1.85 -15.69
N GLY A 52 7.85 -1.88 -14.38
CA GLY A 52 8.55 -0.86 -13.63
C GLY A 52 8.56 -1.17 -12.15
N ARG A 53 9.07 -0.20 -11.40
CA ARG A 53 9.05 -0.19 -9.94
C ARG A 53 9.13 1.22 -9.41
N GLY A 54 8.70 1.43 -8.18
CA GLY A 54 8.85 2.69 -7.47
C GLY A 54 8.02 3.82 -8.07
N ALA A 55 8.42 5.05 -7.77
CA ALA A 55 7.65 6.24 -8.07
C ALA A 55 7.37 6.44 -9.57
N GLU A 56 8.34 6.20 -10.44
CA GLU A 56 8.14 6.34 -11.89
C GLU A 56 7.11 5.37 -12.46
N HIS A 57 6.98 4.17 -11.89
CA HIS A 57 5.93 3.23 -12.28
C HIS A 57 4.58 3.63 -11.67
N ILE A 58 4.56 4.05 -10.40
CA ILE A 58 3.34 4.43 -9.69
C ILE A 58 2.69 5.69 -10.26
N LYS A 59 3.46 6.59 -10.89
CA LYS A 59 2.92 7.80 -11.53
C LYS A 59 1.85 7.53 -12.57
N LEU A 60 1.91 6.38 -13.25
CA LEU A 60 0.87 6.00 -14.21
C LEU A 60 -0.50 5.88 -13.53
N HIS A 61 -0.52 5.39 -12.29
CA HIS A 61 -1.74 5.31 -11.49
C HIS A 61 -2.20 6.68 -10.96
N LEU A 62 -1.42 7.76 -11.09
CA LEU A 62 -1.88 9.12 -10.75
C LEU A 62 -2.58 9.82 -11.93
N GLU A 63 -2.49 9.25 -13.14
CA GLU A 63 -3.18 9.78 -14.31
C GLU A 63 -4.68 9.53 -14.19
N LYS A 64 -5.47 10.57 -14.43
CA LYS A 64 -6.93 10.47 -14.32
C LYS A 64 -7.47 9.46 -15.34
N GLY A 65 -8.25 8.49 -14.86
CA GLY A 65 -8.83 7.43 -15.69
C GLY A 65 -7.89 6.26 -15.97
N SER A 66 -6.67 6.23 -15.39
CA SER A 66 -5.76 5.10 -15.58
C SER A 66 -6.21 3.87 -14.80
N GLU A 67 -5.82 2.68 -15.27
CA GLU A 67 -6.06 1.44 -14.55
C GLU A 67 -5.35 1.49 -13.19
N GLY A 68 -6.11 1.22 -12.13
CA GLY A 68 -5.62 1.24 -10.77
C GLY A 68 -5.43 2.65 -10.18
N GLU A 69 -6.18 3.63 -10.68
CA GLU A 69 -6.06 5.05 -10.33
C GLU A 69 -5.99 5.30 -8.81
N ILE A 70 -4.97 6.04 -8.39
CA ILE A 70 -4.81 6.61 -7.05
C ILE A 70 -4.74 8.12 -7.16
N ASN A 71 -5.11 8.82 -6.10
CA ASN A 71 -4.91 10.25 -6.02
C ASN A 71 -3.60 10.61 -5.28
N LEU A 72 -3.20 11.88 -5.38
CA LEU A 72 -1.99 12.37 -4.73
C LEU A 72 -2.05 12.23 -3.20
N GLU A 73 -3.20 12.44 -2.58
CA GLU A 73 -3.33 12.31 -1.13
C GLU A 73 -3.11 10.87 -0.66
N GLU A 74 -3.67 9.89 -1.38
CA GLU A 74 -3.46 8.46 -1.14
C GLU A 74 -1.99 8.08 -1.27
N LEU A 75 -1.31 8.56 -2.32
CA LEU A 75 0.13 8.34 -2.48
C LEU A 75 0.93 8.98 -1.33
N LEU A 76 0.62 10.22 -0.97
CA LEU A 76 1.31 10.89 0.13
C LEU A 76 0.96 10.27 1.50
N ASN A 77 -0.12 9.50 1.61
CA ASN A 77 -0.55 8.84 2.83
C ASN A 77 -0.04 7.38 2.97
N LEU A 78 0.80 6.91 2.04
CA LEU A 78 1.28 5.52 1.95
C LEU A 78 1.81 4.94 3.28
N GLY A 79 2.64 5.70 4.00
CA GLY A 79 3.19 5.23 5.27
C GLY A 79 2.14 5.07 6.37
N ASN A 80 1.06 5.87 6.37
CA ASN A 80 -0.04 5.70 7.31
C ASN A 80 -0.84 4.45 6.98
N SER A 81 -1.13 4.23 5.69
CA SER A 81 -1.83 3.02 5.24
C SER A 81 -1.07 1.74 5.62
N ILE A 82 0.25 1.70 5.44
CA ILE A 82 1.10 0.58 5.86
C ILE A 82 1.03 0.37 7.38
N ARG A 83 1.12 1.45 8.18
CA ARG A 83 1.03 1.36 9.65
C ARG A 83 -0.35 0.89 10.12
N GLU A 84 -1.44 1.39 9.55
CA GLU A 84 -2.80 0.93 9.91
C GLU A 84 -3.02 -0.54 9.55
N TYR A 85 -2.52 -0.97 8.39
CA TYR A 85 -2.51 -2.38 8.01
C TYR A 85 -1.76 -3.23 9.05
N LEU A 86 -0.53 -2.85 9.41
CA LEU A 86 0.30 -3.62 10.33
C LEU A 86 -0.24 -3.63 11.77
N LYS A 87 -0.99 -2.61 12.20
CA LYS A 87 -1.70 -2.66 13.50
C LYS A 87 -2.67 -3.84 13.58
N ILE A 88 -3.37 -4.12 12.48
CA ILE A 88 -4.40 -5.16 12.42
C ILE A 88 -3.77 -6.52 12.11
N PHE A 89 -2.96 -6.60 11.05
CA PHE A 89 -2.49 -7.87 10.49
C PHE A 89 -1.09 -8.28 10.95
N LYS A 90 -0.36 -7.39 11.65
CA LYS A 90 0.98 -7.59 12.24
C LYS A 90 2.13 -7.78 11.25
N GLU A 91 1.88 -8.41 10.11
CA GLU A 91 2.85 -8.70 9.06
C GLU A 91 2.22 -8.55 7.67
N PRO A 92 3.00 -8.22 6.63
CA PRO A 92 2.49 -8.25 5.27
C PRO A 92 2.31 -9.66 4.75
N PHE A 93 1.45 -9.81 3.75
CA PHE A 93 1.18 -11.09 3.14
C PHE A 93 2.33 -11.49 2.21
N ASP A 94 2.87 -12.70 2.39
CA ASP A 94 3.78 -13.34 1.45
C ASP A 94 2.97 -14.22 0.48
N ASP A 95 2.99 -13.90 -0.81
CA ASP A 95 2.28 -14.69 -1.82
C ASP A 95 3.11 -15.87 -2.37
N GLY A 96 4.25 -16.17 -1.74
CA GLY A 96 5.16 -17.26 -2.09
C GLY A 96 6.06 -16.95 -3.29
N ARG A 97 5.96 -15.74 -3.87
CA ARG A 97 6.74 -15.33 -5.05
C ARG A 97 7.94 -14.45 -4.71
N GLY A 98 8.22 -14.27 -3.41
CA GLY A 98 9.35 -13.49 -2.90
C GLY A 98 9.03 -12.03 -2.61
N GLY A 99 7.88 -11.53 -3.07
CA GLY A 99 7.38 -10.21 -2.72
C GLY A 99 6.40 -10.22 -1.55
N LYS A 100 6.15 -9.05 -0.96
CA LYS A 100 5.11 -8.88 0.06
C LYS A 100 3.99 -7.99 -0.44
N VAL A 101 2.83 -8.16 0.17
CA VAL A 101 1.60 -7.50 -0.23
C VAL A 101 0.93 -6.86 0.97
N PHE A 102 0.56 -5.59 0.82
CA PHE A 102 -0.32 -4.85 1.73
C PHE A 102 -1.61 -4.57 1.01
N GLU A 103 -2.73 -4.85 1.66
CA GLU A 103 -4.05 -4.66 1.07
C GLU A 103 -5.03 -4.11 2.10
N TRP A 104 -5.85 -3.17 1.67
CA TRP A 104 -6.91 -2.62 2.51
C TRP A 104 -8.06 -2.07 1.66
N GLU A 105 -9.21 -1.87 2.29
CA GLU A 105 -10.34 -1.12 1.75
C GLU A 105 -10.49 0.18 2.55
N ASN A 106 -10.75 1.29 1.87
CA ASN A 106 -11.11 2.55 2.53
C ASN A 106 -12.62 2.61 2.83
N ASP A 107 -13.07 3.69 3.46
CA ASP A 107 -14.48 3.85 3.85
C ASP A 107 -15.42 4.10 2.64
N GLU A 108 -14.88 4.36 1.46
CA GLU A 108 -15.61 4.50 0.20
C GLU A 108 -15.75 3.14 -0.54
N GLY A 109 -15.22 2.06 0.03
CA GLY A 109 -15.24 0.72 -0.58
C GLY A 109 -14.18 0.50 -1.67
N VAL A 110 -13.25 1.44 -1.84
CA VAL A 110 -12.12 1.34 -2.77
C VAL A 110 -11.03 0.48 -2.15
N ARG A 111 -10.56 -0.52 -2.91
CA ARG A 111 -9.52 -1.45 -2.46
C ARG A 111 -8.17 -1.03 -3.00
N PHE A 112 -7.15 -1.12 -2.15
CA PHE A 112 -5.79 -0.71 -2.46
C PHE A 112 -4.83 -1.87 -2.27
N ARG A 113 -3.78 -1.90 -3.11
CA ARG A 113 -2.70 -2.87 -2.98
C ARG A 113 -1.36 -2.20 -3.15
N ILE A 114 -0.45 -2.51 -2.24
CA ILE A 114 0.99 -2.27 -2.40
C ILE A 114 1.65 -3.63 -2.64
N ALA A 115 2.44 -3.72 -3.70
CA ALA A 115 3.32 -4.86 -3.92
C ALA A 115 4.77 -4.42 -3.67
N THR A 116 5.48 -5.20 -2.86
CA THR A 116 6.89 -5.00 -2.57
C THR A 116 7.72 -6.18 -3.08
N ASP A 117 9.01 -5.95 -3.28
CA ASP A 117 9.96 -7.01 -3.59
C ASP A 117 11.31 -6.68 -2.95
N LYS A 118 12.16 -7.68 -2.79
CA LYS A 118 13.54 -7.50 -2.35
C LYS A 118 14.40 -7.23 -3.57
N ILE A 119 15.28 -6.22 -3.50
CA ILE A 119 16.24 -5.99 -4.57
C ILE A 119 17.19 -7.20 -4.64
N LYS A 120 17.08 -8.00 -5.70
CA LYS A 120 18.16 -8.88 -6.15
C LYS A 120 18.94 -8.09 -7.21
N GLY A 121 20.16 -7.68 -6.86
CA GLY A 121 20.88 -6.59 -7.52
C GLY A 121 21.05 -6.70 -9.04
N GLU A 122 20.95 -5.55 -9.71
CA GLU A 122 21.92 -4.97 -10.65
C GLU A 122 21.47 -3.51 -10.95
N GLY A 123 22.31 -2.50 -10.63
CA GLY A 123 22.16 -1.12 -11.12
C GLY A 123 21.90 0.01 -10.10
N LEU A 124 22.93 0.85 -9.91
CA LEU A 124 22.99 2.26 -9.48
C LEU A 124 22.47 2.74 -8.11
N ILE A 125 21.74 1.94 -7.34
CA ILE A 125 21.43 2.30 -5.95
C ILE A 125 22.41 1.51 -5.07
N PRO A 126 23.22 2.15 -4.19
CA PRO A 126 23.97 1.42 -3.17
C PRO A 126 23.00 0.46 -2.48
N PRO A 127 23.41 -0.76 -2.10
CA PRO A 127 22.50 -1.68 -1.43
C PRO A 127 21.97 -0.99 -0.17
N LEU A 128 20.73 -0.49 -0.26
CA LEU A 128 19.76 -0.56 0.80
C LEU A 128 19.86 -2.03 1.23
N SER A 129 20.23 -2.27 2.50
CA SER A 129 20.60 -3.53 3.15
C SER A 129 20.16 -4.81 2.40
N PRO A 130 20.90 -5.93 2.44
CA PRO A 130 20.50 -7.19 1.80
C PRO A 130 19.10 -7.74 2.16
N PHE A 131 18.38 -7.09 3.08
CA PHE A 131 17.03 -7.38 3.51
C PHE A 131 15.98 -6.28 3.17
N ASP A 132 16.35 -5.21 2.47
CA ASP A 132 15.47 -4.06 2.28
C ASP A 132 14.40 -4.33 1.20
N GLU A 133 13.14 -4.27 1.62
CA GLU A 133 11.99 -4.38 0.74
C GLU A 133 11.71 -3.03 0.08
N ILE A 134 11.46 -3.03 -1.23
CA ILE A 134 11.11 -1.83 -1.99
C ILE A 134 9.67 -1.90 -2.46
N ILE A 135 9.01 -0.75 -2.52
CA ILE A 135 7.70 -0.65 -3.18
C ILE A 135 7.90 -0.75 -4.69
N ILE A 136 7.27 -1.77 -5.30
CA ILE A 136 7.24 -1.96 -6.74
C ILE A 136 6.08 -1.16 -7.33
N THR A 137 4.87 -1.36 -6.82
CA THR A 137 3.68 -0.64 -7.27
C THR A 137 2.72 -0.37 -6.12
N PHE A 138 1.88 0.64 -6.30
CA PHE A 138 0.78 1.03 -5.45
C PHE A 138 -0.37 1.49 -6.34
N TYR A 139 -1.50 0.80 -6.24
CA TYR A 139 -2.67 1.03 -7.09
C TYR A 139 -3.96 0.71 -6.32
N SER A 140 -5.08 1.18 -6.85
CA SER A 140 -6.42 0.85 -6.34
C SER A 140 -7.19 -0.07 -7.29
N ASP A 141 -8.45 -0.41 -6.98
CA ASP A 141 -9.35 -1.09 -7.91
C ASP A 141 -10.15 -0.14 -8.81
N ARG A 142 -9.87 1.18 -8.76
CA ARG A 142 -10.48 2.14 -9.69
C ARG A 142 -10.06 1.87 -11.12
N ASN A 143 -11.01 2.00 -12.04
CA ASN A 143 -10.86 1.79 -13.48
C ASN A 143 -10.31 0.40 -13.87
N LEU A 144 -10.37 -0.59 -12.98
CA LEU A 144 -10.14 -1.99 -13.34
C LEU A 144 -11.42 -2.60 -13.93
N ASN A 145 -11.28 -3.62 -14.77
CA ASN A 145 -12.41 -4.35 -15.34
C ASN A 145 -13.25 -5.08 -14.28
N GLU A 146 -12.60 -5.51 -13.19
CA GLU A 146 -13.21 -6.23 -12.08
C GLU A 146 -12.74 -5.65 -10.75
N LYS A 147 -13.60 -5.74 -9.72
CA LYS A 147 -13.25 -5.33 -8.36
C LYS A 147 -12.07 -6.19 -7.88
N MET A 148 -11.08 -5.55 -7.27
CA MET A 148 -9.89 -6.28 -6.81
C MET A 148 -10.25 -7.28 -5.70
N GLU A 149 -9.83 -8.53 -5.86
CA GLU A 149 -9.88 -9.53 -4.80
C GLU A 149 -8.65 -9.44 -3.91
N PHE A 150 -8.84 -9.59 -2.59
CA PHE A 150 -7.73 -9.63 -1.64
C PHE A 150 -6.94 -10.93 -1.75
N LYS A 151 -5.62 -10.81 -1.96
CA LYS A 151 -4.68 -11.93 -1.95
C LYS A 151 -4.55 -12.52 -0.55
N ASN A 152 -4.48 -11.67 0.48
CA ASN A 152 -4.38 -12.11 1.87
C ASN A 152 -5.74 -12.62 2.38
N PRO A 153 -5.88 -13.92 2.71
CA PRO A 153 -7.14 -14.46 3.23
C PRO A 153 -7.60 -13.78 4.53
N LYS A 154 -6.66 -13.36 5.40
CA LYS A 154 -6.98 -12.66 6.64
C LYS A 154 -7.60 -11.29 6.38
N VAL A 155 -7.15 -10.58 5.34
CA VAL A 155 -7.71 -9.29 4.93
C VAL A 155 -9.12 -9.50 4.38
N ARG A 156 -9.30 -10.51 3.54
CA ARG A 156 -10.61 -10.87 2.99
C ARG A 156 -11.63 -11.14 4.09
N GLU A 157 -11.30 -12.04 5.00
CA GLU A 157 -12.17 -12.38 6.14
C GLU A 157 -12.47 -11.16 7.02
N TYR A 158 -11.48 -10.28 7.24
CA TYR A 158 -11.67 -9.06 8.02
C TYR A 158 -12.73 -8.14 7.42
N TYR A 159 -12.67 -7.89 6.10
CA TYR A 159 -13.60 -6.99 5.42
C TYR A 159 -14.98 -7.62 5.18
N GLU A 160 -15.05 -8.92 4.88
CA GLU A 160 -16.33 -9.65 4.80
C GLU A 160 -17.09 -9.59 6.15
N ASN A 161 -16.38 -9.84 7.27
CA ASN A 161 -16.97 -9.73 8.59
C ASN A 161 -17.38 -8.29 8.96
N LYS A 162 -16.66 -7.28 8.46
CA LYS A 162 -16.99 -5.86 8.66
C LYS A 162 -18.29 -5.52 7.94
N GLU A 163 -18.46 -5.98 6.70
CA GLU A 163 -19.66 -5.78 5.88
C GLU A 163 -20.90 -6.43 6.53
N ILE A 164 -20.79 -7.69 6.96
CA ILE A 164 -21.86 -8.41 7.66
C ILE A 164 -22.31 -7.66 8.93
N LYS A 165 -21.37 -7.17 9.74
CA LYS A 165 -21.69 -6.40 10.95
C LYS A 165 -22.40 -5.09 10.63
N GLN A 166 -21.98 -4.38 9.58
CA GLN A 166 -22.62 -3.14 9.16
C GLN A 166 -24.06 -3.38 8.68
N GLU A 167 -24.30 -4.45 7.93
CA GLU A 167 -25.63 -4.83 7.47
C GLU A 167 -26.57 -5.21 8.62
N GLN A 168 -26.06 -5.94 9.62
CA GLN A 168 -26.81 -6.27 10.84
C GLN A 168 -27.21 -5.01 11.63
N ILE A 169 -26.26 -4.08 11.83
CA ILE A 169 -26.53 -2.81 12.53
C ILE A 169 -27.59 -1.99 11.79
N LYS A 170 -27.49 -1.89 10.46
CA LYS A 170 -28.45 -1.16 9.64
C LYS A 170 -29.86 -1.76 9.77
N THR A 171 -29.96 -3.09 9.67
CA THR A 171 -31.23 -3.82 9.81
C THR A 171 -31.86 -3.59 11.18
N MET A 172 -31.07 -3.62 12.26
CA MET A 172 -31.57 -3.34 13.61
C MET A 172 -32.08 -1.90 13.77
N GLN A 173 -31.37 -0.93 13.20
CA GLN A 173 -31.77 0.48 13.27
C GLN A 173 -33.06 0.77 12.49
N GLU A 174 -33.28 0.08 11.37
CA GLU A 174 -34.53 0.16 10.60
C GLU A 174 -35.70 -0.49 11.34
N ALA A 175 -35.46 -1.58 12.08
CA ALA A 175 -36.48 -2.26 12.88
C ALA A 175 -36.95 -1.43 14.09
N VAL A 176 -36.08 -0.63 14.70
CA VAL A 176 -36.41 0.25 15.85
C VAL A 176 -37.15 1.54 15.43
N LYS A 177 -37.08 1.92 14.14
CA LYS A 177 -37.76 3.10 13.58
C LYS A 177 -39.20 2.82 13.10
N LYS A 178 -39.65 1.57 13.14
CA LYS A 178 -41.04 1.15 12.86
C LYS A 178 -41.80 0.95 14.15
#